data_AF-A0A0C9WQ70-F1
#
_entry.id   AF-A0A0C9WQ70-F1
#
_cell.length_a   1.000
_cell.length_b   1.000
_cell.length_c   1.000
_cell.angle_alpha   90.00
_cell.angle_beta   90.00
_cell.angle_gamma   90.00
#
_symmetry.space_group_name_H-M   'P 1'
#
loop_
_entity.id
_entity.type
_entity.pdbx_description
1 polymer ?
#
loop_
_entity_poly.entity_id
_entity_poly.type
_entity_poly.pdbx_seq_one_letter_code
_entity_poly.pdbx_strand_id
1 'polypeptide(L)'
;MSQHTIQHHQVHQHYVHYSGPQQPLVHHQNIGVVPQDTQRQPQHHQQPQHQLQHQTVAQASGSGTTAVVPLVATGDWTKDLVHLAKTAELKKHALTLQLHTAHILSAHASLEQKGKAIQDVREQRNKLESERTRLLNCLREINEDRDKADLMESTLNKECDDIRNKITQLSEGDYAIAKSDVDRLRQELGQPPLPTLQSTLDEKTSQYLNERRLNGNESQSRTPEAQGSSSTMGGMKRNAPSSARGDTLEGAAKRPRGRPKGSKNRSKGDAA
;
A
#
# COMPACT_ATOMS: atom_id res chain seq x y z
N MET A 1 6.38 -4.27 -69.42
CA MET A 1 5.59 -5.20 -68.59
C MET A 1 6.48 -5.68 -67.46
N SER A 2 6.53 -4.91 -66.36
CA SER A 2 7.38 -5.24 -65.21
C SER A 2 6.48 -5.71 -64.06
N GLN A 3 6.65 -6.97 -63.67
CA GLN A 3 5.98 -7.57 -62.52
C GLN A 3 6.70 -7.12 -61.25
N HIS A 4 6.01 -6.41 -60.36
CA HIS A 4 6.47 -6.15 -59.00
C HIS A 4 5.82 -7.16 -58.06
N THR A 5 6.67 -7.98 -57.45
CA THR A 5 6.30 -9.01 -56.47
C THR A 5 6.13 -8.34 -55.11
N ILE A 6 4.91 -8.39 -54.56
CA ILE A 6 4.58 -7.88 -53.23
C ILE A 6 5.04 -8.93 -52.20
N GLN A 7 6.04 -8.57 -51.39
CA GLN A 7 6.57 -9.40 -50.33
C GLN A 7 5.75 -9.14 -49.04
N HIS A 8 4.88 -10.09 -48.70
CA HIS A 8 4.06 -10.06 -47.48
C HIS A 8 4.96 -10.29 -46.24
N HIS A 9 5.14 -9.25 -45.41
CA HIS A 9 5.81 -9.38 -44.11
C HIS A 9 4.80 -9.87 -43.07
N GLN A 10 4.95 -11.13 -42.66
CA GLN A 10 4.12 -11.78 -41.64
C GLN A 10 4.66 -11.45 -40.25
N VAL A 11 4.06 -10.45 -39.59
CA VAL A 11 4.40 -10.06 -38.22
C VAL A 11 3.95 -11.18 -37.27
N HIS A 12 4.92 -11.94 -36.76
CA HIS A 12 4.69 -12.91 -35.70
C HIS A 12 4.44 -12.17 -34.39
N GLN A 13 3.18 -12.15 -33.96
CA GLN A 13 2.77 -11.75 -32.61
C GLN A 13 3.31 -12.78 -31.62
N HIS A 14 4.43 -12.47 -30.97
CA HIS A 14 4.95 -13.24 -29.85
C HIS A 14 3.99 -13.09 -28.65
N TYR A 15 3.10 -14.07 -28.49
CA TYR A 15 2.26 -14.21 -27.31
C TYR A 15 3.17 -14.48 -26.10
N VAL A 16 3.29 -13.49 -25.20
CA VAL A 16 3.96 -13.65 -23.91
C VAL A 16 3.04 -14.51 -23.03
N HIS A 17 3.33 -15.81 -22.98
CA HIS A 17 2.68 -16.74 -22.08
C HIS A 17 3.13 -16.44 -20.65
N TYR A 18 2.34 -15.68 -19.90
CA TYR A 18 2.55 -15.49 -18.46
C TYR A 18 2.28 -16.82 -17.76
N SER A 19 3.35 -17.57 -17.47
CA SER A 19 3.34 -18.65 -16.50
C SER A 19 3.04 -18.07 -15.12
N GLY A 20 1.79 -18.21 -14.67
CA GLY A 20 1.36 -17.81 -13.34
C GLY A 20 2.17 -18.52 -12.25
N PRO A 21 2.23 -17.95 -11.03
CA PRO A 21 2.97 -18.53 -9.92
C PRO A 21 2.38 -19.91 -9.59
N GLN A 22 3.22 -20.94 -9.69
CA GLN A 22 2.87 -22.27 -9.21
C GLN A 22 2.58 -22.20 -7.71
N GLN A 23 1.34 -22.53 -7.35
CA GLN A 23 0.94 -22.79 -5.97
C GLN A 23 1.74 -24.00 -5.47
N PRO A 24 2.53 -23.91 -4.39
CA PRO A 24 3.11 -25.08 -3.79
C PRO A 24 2.00 -25.92 -3.15
N LEU A 25 1.96 -27.19 -3.54
CA LEU A 25 1.17 -28.25 -2.92
C LEU A 25 1.65 -28.43 -1.47
N VAL A 26 0.93 -27.87 -0.50
CA VAL A 26 1.27 -28.00 0.93
C VAL A 26 0.77 -29.36 1.42
N HIS A 27 1.67 -30.33 1.41
CA HIS A 27 1.50 -31.61 2.09
C HIS A 27 1.45 -31.35 3.60
N HIS A 28 0.37 -31.79 4.26
CA HIS A 28 0.25 -31.80 5.71
C HIS A 28 1.32 -32.72 6.29
N GLN A 29 2.35 -32.18 6.94
CA GLN A 29 3.03 -32.85 8.05
C GLN A 29 3.26 -31.88 9.20
N ASN A 30 2.67 -32.28 10.31
CA ASN A 30 2.77 -31.70 11.63
C ASN A 30 4.11 -32.14 12.24
N ILE A 31 5.04 -31.21 12.50
CA ILE A 31 6.09 -31.25 13.56
C ILE A 31 6.70 -29.83 13.68
N GLY A 32 6.53 -29.22 14.86
CA GLY A 32 7.58 -28.54 15.64
C GLY A 32 8.22 -27.20 15.20
N VAL A 33 7.95 -26.14 16.00
CA VAL A 33 8.86 -25.09 16.56
C VAL A 33 9.75 -24.31 15.55
N VAL A 34 9.69 -22.98 15.35
CA VAL A 34 10.04 -21.85 16.26
C VAL A 34 9.50 -20.51 15.70
N PRO A 35 9.00 -19.55 16.51
CA PRO A 35 8.87 -18.13 16.11
C PRO A 35 9.92 -17.24 16.78
N GLN A 36 10.68 -16.48 15.98
CA GLN A 36 11.66 -15.51 16.47
C GLN A 36 11.04 -14.11 16.60
N ASP A 37 11.07 -13.62 17.84
CA ASP A 37 11.05 -12.24 18.36
C ASP A 37 10.60 -11.07 17.47
N THR A 38 9.55 -10.38 17.93
CA THR A 38 9.55 -8.92 17.98
C THR A 38 8.91 -8.46 19.30
N GLN A 39 9.77 -8.04 20.23
CA GLN A 39 9.40 -7.44 21.49
C GLN A 39 8.58 -6.15 21.30
N ARG A 40 7.43 -6.09 21.98
CA ARG A 40 6.90 -4.86 22.61
C ARG A 40 5.99 -5.27 23.78
N GLN A 41 6.54 -5.21 24.98
CA GLN A 41 5.76 -5.23 26.23
C GLN A 41 4.86 -3.98 26.29
N PRO A 42 3.64 -4.17 26.82
CA PRO A 42 3.20 -3.35 27.93
C PRO A 42 2.88 -4.22 29.15
N GLN A 43 2.97 -3.53 30.28
CA GLN A 43 3.08 -4.04 31.64
C GLN A 43 1.93 -4.93 32.11
N HIS A 44 2.32 -5.87 32.98
CA HIS A 44 1.47 -6.64 33.88
C HIS A 44 0.40 -5.79 34.58
N HIS A 45 -0.85 -6.24 34.51
CA HIS A 45 -1.83 -6.01 35.58
C HIS A 45 -2.18 -7.36 36.20
N GLN A 46 -2.06 -7.38 37.52
CA GLN A 46 -2.21 -8.52 38.41
C GLN A 46 -3.63 -9.09 38.32
N GLN A 47 -3.74 -10.42 38.24
CA GLN A 47 -4.93 -11.11 38.72
C GLN A 47 -4.62 -11.81 40.05
N PRO A 48 -5.56 -11.82 41.00
CA PRO A 48 -5.33 -12.33 42.33
C PRO A 48 -5.28 -13.87 42.31
N GLN A 49 -4.16 -14.43 42.77
CA GLN A 49 -4.12 -15.79 43.28
C GLN A 49 -4.96 -15.85 44.57
N HIS A 50 -6.14 -16.47 44.52
CA HIS A 50 -6.70 -17.05 45.73
C HIS A 50 -5.93 -18.34 46.03
N GLN A 51 -4.92 -18.21 46.89
CA GLN A 51 -4.27 -19.32 47.57
C GLN A 51 -5.30 -20.08 48.39
N LEU A 52 -5.57 -21.34 48.02
CA LEU A 52 -6.11 -22.34 48.93
C LEU A 52 -4.99 -22.73 49.91
N GLN A 53 -5.00 -22.04 51.04
CA GLN A 53 -4.21 -22.27 52.23
C GLN A 53 -4.47 -23.70 52.76
N HIS A 54 -3.59 -24.64 52.41
CA HIS A 54 -3.47 -25.91 53.14
C HIS A 54 -2.56 -25.67 54.34
N GLN A 55 -3.18 -25.42 55.49
CA GLN A 55 -2.51 -25.30 56.77
C GLN A 55 -2.17 -26.71 57.28
N THR A 56 -0.94 -27.17 57.05
CA THR A 56 -0.35 -28.33 57.75
C THR A 56 0.21 -27.86 59.09
N VAL A 57 -0.55 -28.07 60.17
CA VAL A 57 -0.05 -27.90 61.54
C VAL A 57 0.63 -29.21 61.94
N ALA A 58 1.96 -29.22 61.94
CA ALA A 58 2.76 -30.30 62.51
C ALA A 58 3.36 -29.83 63.85
N GLN A 59 2.90 -30.49 64.92
CA GLN A 59 3.59 -30.86 66.17
C GLN A 59 4.36 -29.82 67.02
N ALA A 60 3.99 -29.74 68.30
CA ALA A 60 4.91 -30.06 69.40
C ALA A 60 4.18 -30.31 70.74
N SER A 61 4.43 -31.49 71.31
CA SER A 61 4.77 -31.74 72.72
C SER A 61 3.77 -31.41 73.83
N GLY A 62 2.96 -32.41 74.19
CA GLY A 62 2.41 -32.58 75.54
C GLY A 62 2.66 -34.01 76.02
N SER A 63 3.76 -34.22 76.76
CA SER A 63 4.02 -35.47 77.49
C SER A 63 2.98 -35.64 78.57
N GLY A 64 2.03 -36.55 78.36
CA GLY A 64 1.12 -37.06 79.38
C GLY A 64 1.23 -38.57 79.40
N THR A 65 1.90 -39.10 80.42
CA THR A 65 1.88 -40.52 80.78
C THR A 65 0.45 -40.95 81.08
N THR A 66 -0.23 -41.57 80.12
CA THR A 66 -1.52 -42.21 80.33
C THR A 66 -1.40 -43.71 80.12
N ALA A 67 -1.91 -44.43 81.11
CA ALA A 67 -1.87 -45.87 81.24
C ALA A 67 -2.37 -46.58 79.96
N VAL A 68 -1.70 -47.68 79.63
CA VAL A 68 -2.08 -48.61 78.56
C VAL A 68 -3.35 -49.35 79.01
N VAL A 69 -4.50 -48.69 78.83
CA VAL A 69 -5.81 -49.33 78.85
C VAL A 69 -6.02 -49.92 77.45
N PRO A 70 -6.38 -51.20 77.29
CA PRO A 70 -6.67 -51.78 75.99
C PRO A 70 -7.81 -50.97 75.34
N LEU A 71 -7.49 -50.24 74.28
CA LEU A 71 -8.47 -49.53 73.45
C LEU A 71 -9.30 -50.59 72.72
N VAL A 72 -10.29 -51.16 73.41
CA VAL A 72 -11.35 -51.92 72.76
C VAL A 72 -12.07 -50.92 71.87
N ALA A 73 -11.90 -51.06 70.56
CA ALA A 73 -12.57 -50.24 69.56
C ALA A 73 -14.08 -50.49 69.62
N THR A 74 -14.76 -49.85 70.58
CA THR A 74 -16.23 -49.73 70.64
C THR A 74 -16.72 -48.63 69.69
N GLY A 75 -16.07 -48.50 68.53
CA GLY A 75 -16.40 -47.57 67.46
C GLY A 75 -16.73 -48.35 66.19
N ASP A 76 -17.78 -47.94 65.49
CA ASP A 76 -18.31 -48.62 64.31
C ASP A 76 -17.39 -48.37 63.08
N TRP A 77 -16.21 -48.99 63.08
CA TRP A 77 -15.16 -48.86 62.06
C TRP A 77 -15.67 -49.10 60.63
N THR A 78 -16.71 -49.92 60.49
CA THR A 78 -17.37 -50.19 59.20
C THR A 78 -18.01 -48.92 58.64
N LYS A 79 -18.64 -48.10 59.48
CA LYS A 79 -19.21 -46.80 59.06
C LYS A 79 -18.13 -45.82 58.63
N ASP A 80 -17.03 -45.76 59.37
CA ASP A 80 -15.90 -44.87 59.04
C ASP A 80 -15.25 -45.25 57.70
N LEU A 81 -15.09 -46.55 57.44
CA LEU A 81 -14.58 -47.03 56.15
C LEU A 81 -15.51 -46.67 54.99
N VAL A 82 -16.82 -46.87 55.16
CA VAL A 82 -17.84 -46.49 54.16
C VAL A 82 -17.85 -44.96 53.95
N HIS A 83 -17.70 -44.17 55.01
CA HIS A 83 -17.64 -42.71 54.92
C HIS A 83 -16.38 -42.23 54.20
N LEU A 84 -15.24 -42.88 54.46
CA LEU A 84 -13.98 -42.60 53.79
C LEU A 84 -14.07 -42.93 52.30
N ALA A 85 -14.66 -44.08 51.94
CA ALA A 85 -14.88 -44.47 50.55
C ALA A 85 -15.77 -43.46 49.81
N LYS A 86 -16.90 -43.05 50.41
CA LYS A 86 -17.79 -42.03 49.84
C LYS A 86 -17.09 -40.67 49.69
N THR A 87 -16.25 -40.30 50.67
CA THR A 87 -15.47 -39.06 50.61
C THR A 87 -14.42 -39.12 49.49
N ALA A 88 -13.77 -40.27 49.29
CA ALA A 88 -12.82 -40.46 48.19
C ALA A 88 -13.53 -40.39 46.82
N GLU A 89 -14.69 -41.02 46.69
CA GLU A 89 -15.51 -40.97 45.48
C GLU A 89 -16.00 -39.54 45.19
N LEU A 90 -16.49 -38.82 46.20
CA LEU A 90 -16.88 -37.40 46.07
C LEU A 90 -15.70 -36.54 45.60
N LYS A 91 -14.51 -36.72 46.20
CA LYS A 91 -13.30 -35.99 45.79
C LYS A 91 -12.90 -36.30 44.34
N LYS A 92 -13.03 -37.56 43.90
CA LYS A 92 -12.83 -37.95 42.51
C LYS A 92 -13.79 -37.19 41.58
N HIS A 93 -15.09 -37.18 41.89
CA HIS A 93 -16.07 -36.45 41.08
C HIS A 93 -15.83 -34.93 41.08
N ALA A 94 -15.50 -34.34 42.22
CA ALA A 94 -15.17 -32.92 42.33
C ALA A 94 -13.97 -32.55 41.47
N LEU A 95 -12.91 -33.38 41.48
CA LEU A 95 -11.73 -33.17 40.65
C LEU A 95 -12.05 -33.29 39.15
N THR A 96 -12.83 -34.31 38.75
CA THR A 96 -13.28 -34.46 37.36
C THR A 96 -14.08 -33.25 36.89
N LEU A 97 -14.99 -32.75 37.74
CA LEU A 97 -15.76 -31.53 37.43
C LEU A 97 -14.85 -30.32 37.28
N GLN A 98 -13.90 -30.10 38.19
CA GLN A 98 -12.92 -29.01 38.11
C GLN A 98 -12.11 -29.07 36.81
N LEU A 99 -11.66 -30.26 36.40
CA LEU A 99 -10.93 -30.46 35.15
C LEU A 99 -11.79 -30.08 33.93
N HIS A 100 -13.05 -30.56 33.89
CA HIS A 100 -13.98 -30.17 32.82
C HIS A 100 -14.26 -28.67 32.81
N THR A 101 -14.46 -28.05 33.97
CA THR A 101 -14.63 -26.59 34.07
C THR A 101 -13.42 -25.85 33.51
N ALA A 102 -12.20 -26.26 33.84
CA ALA A 102 -10.98 -25.65 33.30
C ALA A 102 -10.90 -25.81 31.76
N HIS A 103 -11.24 -26.98 31.23
CA HIS A 103 -11.28 -27.21 29.78
C HIS A 103 -12.32 -26.33 29.08
N ILE A 104 -13.53 -26.19 29.66
CA ILE A 104 -14.59 -25.32 29.13
C ILE A 104 -14.12 -23.86 29.10
N LEU A 105 -13.53 -23.37 30.19
CA LEU A 105 -13.02 -21.99 30.27
C LEU A 105 -11.89 -21.74 29.27
N SER A 106 -10.95 -22.67 29.13
CA SER A 106 -9.86 -22.57 28.15
C SER A 106 -10.39 -22.57 26.71
N ALA A 107 -11.37 -23.43 26.40
CA ALA A 107 -12.02 -23.45 25.10
C ALA A 107 -12.77 -22.13 24.82
N HIS A 108 -13.44 -21.56 25.82
CA HIS A 108 -14.09 -20.24 25.71
C HIS A 108 -13.09 -19.12 25.40
N ALA A 109 -11.98 -19.03 26.14
CA ALA A 109 -10.94 -18.03 25.87
C ALA A 109 -10.36 -18.18 24.45
N SER A 110 -10.15 -19.42 23.99
CA SER A 110 -9.68 -19.68 22.62
C SER A 110 -10.70 -19.27 21.56
N LEU A 111 -11.99 -19.52 21.82
CA LEU A 111 -13.08 -19.12 20.93
C LEU A 111 -13.16 -17.59 20.79
N GLU A 112 -13.08 -16.86 21.90
CA GLU A 112 -13.09 -15.39 21.90
C GLU A 112 -11.88 -14.81 21.15
N GLN A 113 -10.69 -15.35 21.40
CA GLN A 113 -9.47 -14.94 20.70
C GLN A 113 -9.58 -15.16 19.19
N LYS A 114 -10.10 -16.31 18.76
CA LYS A 114 -10.33 -16.60 17.34
C LYS A 114 -11.42 -15.72 16.74
N GLY A 115 -12.49 -15.43 17.50
CA GLY A 115 -13.55 -14.51 17.09
C GLY A 115 -13.02 -13.11 16.79
N LYS A 116 -12.15 -12.57 17.67
CA LYS A 116 -11.46 -11.31 17.43
C LYS A 116 -10.56 -11.36 16.20
N ALA A 117 -9.75 -12.40 16.06
CA ALA A 117 -8.87 -12.55 14.89
C ALA A 117 -9.65 -12.59 13.56
N ILE A 118 -10.83 -13.25 13.54
CA ILE A 118 -11.71 -13.25 12.36
C ILE A 118 -12.23 -11.83 12.06
N GLN A 119 -12.59 -11.06 13.08
CA GLN A 119 -13.02 -9.67 12.90
C GLN A 119 -11.89 -8.81 12.32
N ASP A 120 -10.69 -8.89 12.89
CA ASP A 120 -9.53 -8.13 12.43
C ASP A 120 -9.22 -8.43 10.94
N VAL A 121 -9.28 -9.72 10.54
CA VAL A 121 -9.09 -10.13 9.14
C VAL A 121 -10.19 -9.58 8.23
N ARG A 122 -11.45 -9.56 8.68
CA ARG A 122 -12.58 -8.98 7.91
C ARG A 122 -12.39 -7.48 7.69
N GLU A 123 -11.95 -6.75 8.70
CA GLU A 123 -11.69 -5.31 8.61
C GLU A 123 -10.52 -5.01 7.65
N GLN A 124 -9.42 -5.77 7.74
CA GLN A 124 -8.31 -5.65 6.80
C GLN A 124 -8.73 -5.94 5.36
N ARG A 125 -9.52 -6.99 5.13
CA ARG A 125 -10.06 -7.30 3.80
C ARG A 125 -10.92 -6.16 3.26
N ASN A 126 -11.80 -5.59 4.07
CA ASN A 126 -12.67 -4.48 3.65
C ASN A 126 -11.86 -3.22 3.30
N LYS A 127 -10.78 -2.93 4.04
CA LYS A 127 -9.85 -1.85 3.73
C LYS A 127 -9.15 -2.07 2.37
N LEU A 128 -8.66 -3.29 2.13
CA LEU A 128 -8.01 -3.64 0.86
C LEU A 128 -8.98 -3.57 -0.32
N GLU A 129 -10.24 -3.98 -0.16
CA GLU A 129 -11.25 -3.88 -1.23
C GLU A 129 -11.60 -2.41 -1.55
N SER A 130 -11.63 -1.54 -0.55
CA SER A 130 -11.84 -0.11 -0.75
C SER A 130 -10.68 0.53 -1.52
N GLU A 131 -9.44 0.18 -1.17
CA GLU A 131 -8.24 0.62 -1.90
C GLU A 131 -8.21 0.07 -3.33
N ARG A 132 -8.55 -1.19 -3.54
CA ARG A 132 -8.68 -1.81 -4.86
C ARG A 132 -9.68 -1.03 -5.73
N THR A 133 -10.86 -0.72 -5.18
CA THR A 133 -11.88 0.06 -5.88
C THR A 133 -11.39 1.47 -6.21
N ARG A 134 -10.71 2.15 -5.27
CA ARG A 134 -10.12 3.47 -5.50
C ARG A 134 -9.10 3.45 -6.64
N LEU A 135 -8.18 2.49 -6.64
CA LEU A 135 -7.15 2.36 -7.67
C LEU A 135 -7.75 2.05 -9.05
N LEU A 136 -8.79 1.21 -9.12
CA LEU A 136 -9.50 0.95 -10.37
C LEU A 136 -10.17 2.22 -10.93
N ASN A 137 -10.74 3.06 -10.07
CA ASN A 137 -11.30 4.35 -10.49
C ASN A 137 -10.21 5.30 -11.02
N CYS A 138 -9.08 5.42 -10.32
CA CYS A 138 -7.95 6.23 -10.81
C CYS A 138 -7.41 5.72 -12.16
N LEU A 139 -7.33 4.40 -12.35
CA LEU A 139 -6.89 3.83 -13.62
C LEU A 139 -7.88 4.13 -14.76
N ARG A 140 -9.19 4.11 -14.46
CA ARG A 140 -10.22 4.51 -15.42
C ARG A 140 -10.05 5.98 -15.82
N GLU A 141 -9.88 6.88 -14.87
CA GLU A 141 -9.65 8.32 -15.12
C GLU A 141 -8.40 8.55 -16.00
N ILE A 142 -7.28 7.88 -15.71
CA ILE A 142 -6.07 7.98 -16.53
C ILE A 142 -6.31 7.53 -17.97
N ASN A 143 -7.07 6.44 -18.17
CA ASN A 143 -7.40 5.98 -19.51
C ASN A 143 -8.30 6.99 -20.25
N GLU A 144 -9.29 7.57 -19.58
CA GLU A 144 -10.15 8.63 -20.15
C GLU A 144 -9.33 9.87 -20.56
N ASP A 145 -8.38 10.29 -19.71
CA ASP A 145 -7.48 11.41 -20.01
C ASP A 145 -6.53 11.12 -21.17
N ARG A 146 -6.01 9.88 -21.26
CA ARG A 146 -5.20 9.44 -22.40
C ARG A 146 -6.01 9.50 -23.69
N ASP A 147 -7.21 8.93 -23.70
CA ASP A 147 -8.05 8.91 -24.90
C ASP A 147 -8.42 10.34 -25.35
N LYS A 148 -8.60 11.27 -24.39
CA LYS A 148 -8.77 12.70 -24.68
C LYS A 148 -7.52 13.35 -25.27
N ALA A 149 -6.34 13.02 -24.75
CA ALA A 149 -5.06 13.50 -25.28
C ALA A 149 -4.82 13.00 -26.71
N ASP A 150 -5.10 11.73 -26.99
CA ASP A 150 -4.97 11.11 -28.31
C ASP A 150 -5.93 11.79 -29.32
N LEU A 151 -7.16 12.10 -28.91
CA LEU A 151 -8.11 12.84 -29.74
C LEU A 151 -7.63 14.27 -30.05
N MET A 152 -7.07 14.96 -29.06
CA MET A 152 -6.51 16.31 -29.22
C MET A 152 -5.28 16.29 -30.13
N GLU A 153 -4.38 15.31 -29.98
CA GLU A 153 -3.22 15.11 -30.85
C GLU A 153 -3.67 14.87 -32.30
N SER A 154 -4.65 13.98 -32.52
CA SER A 154 -5.18 13.73 -33.86
C SER A 154 -5.77 15.00 -34.49
N THR A 155 -6.44 15.84 -33.68
CA THR A 155 -7.02 17.10 -34.15
C THR A 155 -5.92 18.10 -34.55
N LEU A 156 -4.92 18.29 -33.69
CA LEU A 156 -3.80 19.19 -33.96
C LEU A 156 -2.96 18.74 -35.16
N ASN A 157 -2.78 17.42 -35.36
CA ASN A 157 -2.08 16.89 -36.53
C ASN A 157 -2.83 17.21 -37.83
N LYS A 158 -4.16 17.05 -37.85
CA LYS A 158 -4.98 17.43 -39.01
C LYS A 158 -4.88 18.93 -39.30
N GLU A 159 -4.98 19.77 -38.27
CA GLU A 159 -4.84 21.22 -38.42
C GLU A 159 -3.44 21.61 -38.93
N CYS A 160 -2.39 20.96 -38.45
CA CYS A 160 -1.02 21.18 -38.94
C CYS A 160 -0.91 20.81 -40.42
N ASP A 161 -1.48 19.68 -40.84
CA ASP A 161 -1.45 19.24 -42.23
C ASP A 161 -2.28 20.17 -43.13
N ASP A 162 -3.46 20.62 -42.67
CA ASP A 162 -4.27 21.62 -43.37
C ASP A 162 -3.53 22.95 -43.56
N ILE A 163 -2.84 23.43 -42.52
CA ILE A 163 -2.01 24.64 -42.60
C ILE A 163 -0.83 24.45 -43.55
N ARG A 164 -0.13 23.30 -43.50
CA ARG A 164 0.95 22.98 -44.46
C ARG A 164 0.45 22.94 -45.90
N ASN A 165 -0.70 22.32 -46.13
CA ASN A 165 -1.34 22.26 -47.43
C ASN A 165 -1.69 23.67 -47.94
N LYS A 166 -2.24 24.52 -47.06
CA LYS A 166 -2.55 25.92 -47.38
C LYS A 166 -1.30 26.75 -47.68
N ILE A 167 -0.22 26.56 -46.92
CA ILE A 167 1.07 27.22 -47.19
C ILE A 167 1.60 26.81 -48.56
N THR A 168 1.57 25.51 -48.87
CA THR A 168 2.01 24.96 -50.16
C THR A 168 1.18 25.57 -51.30
N GLN A 169 -0.15 25.54 -51.18
CA GLN A 169 -1.07 26.09 -52.18
C GLN A 169 -0.81 27.58 -52.45
N LEU A 170 -0.64 28.40 -51.40
CA LEU A 170 -0.38 29.83 -51.55
C LEU A 170 1.00 30.10 -52.14
N SER A 171 2.01 29.34 -51.72
CA SER A 171 3.40 29.54 -52.14
C SER A 171 3.63 29.16 -53.59
N GLU A 172 2.99 28.08 -54.07
CA GLU A 172 3.12 27.58 -55.44
C GLU A 172 2.10 28.20 -56.42
N GLY A 173 0.98 28.72 -55.91
CA GLY A 173 -0.07 29.37 -56.71
C GLY A 173 0.15 30.87 -56.88
N ASP A 174 -0.76 31.66 -56.32
CA ASP A 174 -0.85 33.12 -56.55
C ASP A 174 0.43 33.87 -56.19
N TYR A 175 1.12 33.46 -55.13
CA TYR A 175 2.37 34.12 -54.72
C TYR A 175 3.47 33.97 -55.76
N ALA A 176 3.65 32.77 -56.33
CA ALA A 176 4.69 32.51 -57.33
C ALA A 176 4.46 33.33 -58.60
N ILE A 177 3.20 33.42 -59.06
CA ILE A 177 2.79 34.22 -60.22
C ILE A 177 3.08 35.70 -59.94
N ALA A 178 2.58 36.22 -58.83
CA ALA A 178 2.78 37.62 -58.46
C ALA A 178 4.26 37.98 -58.30
N LYS A 179 5.06 37.10 -57.68
CA LYS A 179 6.51 37.30 -57.54
C LYS A 179 7.20 37.36 -58.89
N SER A 180 6.88 36.43 -59.80
CA SER A 180 7.44 36.42 -61.16
C SER A 180 7.13 37.70 -61.93
N ASP A 181 5.89 38.20 -61.82
CA ASP A 181 5.49 39.45 -62.46
C ASP A 181 6.24 40.67 -61.88
N VAL A 182 6.40 40.74 -60.56
CA VAL A 182 7.15 41.81 -59.90
C VAL A 182 8.64 41.76 -60.26
N ASP A 183 9.25 40.58 -60.28
CA ASP A 183 10.65 40.42 -60.63
C ASP A 183 10.89 40.81 -62.10
N ARG A 184 9.97 40.48 -63.03
CA ARG A 184 10.01 40.95 -64.42
C ARG A 184 9.98 42.47 -64.51
N LEU A 185 9.05 43.13 -63.82
CA LEU A 185 8.96 44.60 -63.80
C LEU A 185 10.20 45.26 -63.19
N ARG A 186 10.76 44.67 -62.13
CA ARG A 186 12.03 45.14 -61.52
C ARG A 186 13.19 45.02 -62.49
N GLN A 187 13.26 43.93 -63.24
CA GLN A 187 14.27 43.72 -64.27
C GLN A 187 14.16 44.78 -65.38
N GLU A 188 12.95 45.12 -65.84
CA GLU A 188 12.71 46.19 -66.82
C GLU A 188 13.16 47.57 -66.32
N LEU A 189 13.08 47.81 -65.00
CA LEU A 189 13.54 49.05 -64.34
C LEU A 189 15.02 49.02 -63.91
N GLY A 190 15.76 47.94 -64.17
CA GLY A 190 17.16 47.78 -63.76
C GLY A 190 17.37 47.58 -62.25
N GLN A 191 16.34 47.15 -61.52
CA GLN A 191 16.41 46.82 -60.09
C GLN A 191 16.69 45.33 -59.86
N PRO A 192 17.36 44.97 -58.75
CA PRO A 192 17.57 43.56 -58.40
C PRO A 192 16.24 42.86 -58.03
N PRO A 193 16.16 41.53 -58.26
CA PRO A 193 14.98 40.74 -57.92
C PRO A 193 14.72 40.72 -56.42
N LEU A 194 13.48 40.46 -56.03
CA LEU A 194 13.09 40.37 -54.63
C LEU A 194 13.69 39.14 -53.93
N PRO A 195 13.97 39.24 -52.61
CA PRO A 195 14.35 38.09 -51.80
C PRO A 195 13.34 36.94 -51.92
N THR A 196 13.84 35.71 -51.84
CA THR A 196 12.98 34.53 -51.87
C THR A 196 12.10 34.44 -50.62
N LEU A 197 10.89 33.87 -50.74
CA LEU A 197 10.00 33.63 -49.60
C LEU A 197 10.69 32.85 -48.48
N GLN A 198 11.51 31.85 -48.85
CA GLN A 198 12.26 31.04 -47.89
C GLN A 198 13.21 31.90 -47.03
N SER A 199 13.93 32.84 -47.64
CA SER A 199 14.80 33.77 -46.89
C SER A 199 14.03 34.58 -45.85
N THR A 200 12.83 35.05 -46.20
CA THR A 200 11.97 35.81 -45.27
C THR A 200 11.43 34.91 -44.15
N LEU A 201 11.08 33.66 -44.46
CA LEU A 201 10.65 32.68 -43.46
C LEU A 201 11.77 32.34 -42.49
N ASP A 202 12.99 32.09 -42.97
CA ASP A 202 14.15 31.76 -42.14
C ASP A 202 14.50 32.91 -41.17
N GLU A 203 14.37 34.16 -41.64
CA GLU A 203 14.57 35.35 -40.81
C GLU A 203 13.49 35.45 -39.72
N LYS A 204 12.23 35.17 -40.05
CA LYS A 204 11.12 35.13 -39.08
C LYS A 204 11.24 33.99 -38.08
N THR A 205 11.64 32.81 -38.52
CA THR A 205 11.92 31.66 -37.63
C THR A 205 13.06 31.99 -36.67
N SER A 206 14.11 32.66 -37.17
CA SER A 206 15.23 33.12 -36.33
C SER A 206 14.78 34.16 -35.29
N GLN A 207 13.91 35.10 -35.67
CA GLN A 207 13.30 36.05 -34.74
C GLN A 207 12.48 35.35 -33.65
N TYR A 208 11.58 34.43 -34.04
CA TYR A 208 10.75 33.67 -33.09
C TYR A 208 11.60 32.85 -32.10
N LEU A 209 12.65 32.17 -32.59
CA LEU A 209 13.56 31.44 -31.71
C LEU A 209 14.35 32.35 -30.78
N ASN A 210 14.63 33.59 -31.19
CA ASN A 210 15.29 34.58 -30.35
C ASN A 210 14.32 35.11 -29.27
N GLU A 211 13.09 35.44 -29.64
CA GLU A 211 12.02 35.84 -28.70
C GLU A 211 11.73 34.74 -27.69
N ARG A 212 11.63 33.49 -28.12
CA ARG A 212 11.41 32.36 -27.21
C ARG A 212 12.58 32.17 -26.24
N ARG A 213 13.82 32.46 -26.65
CA ARG A 213 14.99 32.43 -25.73
C ARG A 213 14.94 33.56 -24.72
N LEU A 214 14.53 34.76 -25.12
CA LEU A 214 14.42 35.92 -24.25
C LEU A 214 13.25 35.77 -23.25
N ASN A 215 12.08 35.31 -23.70
CA ASN A 215 10.88 35.18 -22.87
C ASN A 215 10.82 33.85 -22.10
N GLY A 216 11.49 32.80 -22.59
CA GLY A 216 11.45 31.47 -21.99
C GLY A 216 12.13 31.38 -20.61
N ASN A 217 12.95 32.36 -20.24
CA ASN A 217 13.66 32.36 -18.95
C ASN A 217 12.79 32.85 -17.76
N GLU A 218 11.64 33.48 -18.02
CA GLU A 218 10.74 33.97 -16.94
C GLU A 218 9.75 32.91 -16.45
N SER A 219 9.44 31.90 -17.27
CA SER A 219 8.43 30.88 -16.92
C SER A 219 9.01 29.65 -16.22
N GLN A 220 10.33 29.41 -16.31
CA GLN A 220 11.01 28.29 -15.65
C GLN A 220 11.74 28.67 -14.35
N SER A 221 11.89 29.97 -14.04
CA SER A 221 12.51 30.45 -12.80
C SER A 221 11.55 30.63 -11.62
N ARG A 222 10.27 30.26 -11.77
CA ARG A 222 9.37 30.02 -10.63
C ARG A 222 9.64 28.64 -10.04
N THR A 223 10.73 28.54 -9.29
CA THR A 223 10.93 27.51 -8.28
C THR A 223 9.69 27.40 -7.38
N PRO A 224 9.07 26.21 -7.24
CA PRO A 224 8.03 25.98 -6.25
C PRO A 224 8.71 25.66 -4.91
N GLU A 225 9.30 26.65 -4.27
CA GLU A 225 9.61 26.51 -2.84
C GLU A 225 8.35 26.86 -2.03
N ALA A 226 7.80 25.81 -1.42
CA ALA A 226 7.01 25.86 -0.20
C ALA A 226 5.70 26.68 -0.23
N GLN A 227 4.62 26.06 -0.70
CA GLN A 227 3.34 26.16 0.01
C GLN A 227 2.58 24.84 -0.15
N GLY A 228 2.57 24.10 0.95
CA GLY A 228 1.82 22.85 1.06
C GLY A 228 0.31 23.06 1.04
N SER A 229 -0.38 21.98 0.69
CA SER A 229 -1.72 21.60 1.10
C SER A 229 -2.84 22.66 0.95
N SER A 230 -3.62 22.54 -0.12
CA SER A 230 -5.08 22.58 -0.04
C SER A 230 -5.70 22.21 -1.39
N SER A 231 -5.90 20.92 -1.61
CA SER A 231 -6.88 20.39 -2.57
C SER A 231 -7.95 19.66 -1.75
N THR A 232 -8.96 20.40 -1.32
CA THR A 232 -10.20 19.80 -0.80
C THR A 232 -11.35 20.39 -1.58
N MET A 233 -11.97 19.55 -2.41
CA MET A 233 -13.14 19.88 -3.21
C MET A 233 -14.32 20.28 -2.32
N GLY A 234 -15.15 21.16 -2.87
CA GLY A 234 -16.38 21.62 -2.25
C GLY A 234 -17.43 20.51 -2.05
N GLY A 235 -18.17 20.68 -0.95
CA GLY A 235 -19.62 20.62 -0.96
C GLY A 235 -20.27 19.23 -1.00
N MET A 236 -20.56 18.68 0.18
CA MET A 236 -21.88 18.09 0.47
C MET A 236 -22.14 18.05 1.99
N LYS A 237 -23.31 18.56 2.36
CA LYS A 237 -23.85 18.76 3.72
C LYS A 237 -23.90 17.45 4.51
N ARG A 238 -23.65 17.52 5.84
CA ARG A 238 -24.53 16.96 6.89
C ARG A 238 -24.07 17.39 8.30
N ASN A 239 -25.05 17.82 9.09
CA ASN A 239 -24.99 18.24 10.50
C ASN A 239 -24.37 17.19 11.43
N ALA A 240 -23.65 17.66 12.48
CA ALA A 240 -23.92 17.41 13.92
C ALA A 240 -22.64 17.60 14.78
N PRO A 241 -22.77 17.91 16.09
CA PRO A 241 -21.84 18.78 16.80
C PRO A 241 -20.90 18.04 17.76
N SER A 242 -19.74 18.64 18.07
CA SER A 242 -19.05 18.34 19.33
C SER A 242 -18.18 19.50 19.79
N SER A 243 -18.57 20.04 20.94
CA SER A 243 -17.78 20.87 21.85
C SER A 243 -16.42 20.28 22.19
N ALA A 244 -15.41 21.14 22.30
CA ALA A 244 -14.37 21.21 23.35
C ALA A 244 -13.25 22.15 22.82
N ARG A 245 -13.15 23.40 23.29
CA ARG A 245 -12.21 23.82 24.37
C ARG A 245 -10.91 22.99 24.28
N GLY A 246 -9.84 23.48 23.66
CA GLY A 246 -9.16 24.75 23.92
C GLY A 246 -8.25 24.57 25.13
N ASP A 247 -6.94 24.45 24.89
CA ASP A 247 -5.87 25.22 25.52
C ASP A 247 -4.48 24.56 25.35
N THR A 248 -3.45 25.43 25.32
CA THR A 248 -2.07 25.26 25.81
C THR A 248 -0.94 24.68 24.90
N LEU A 249 -0.20 25.64 24.31
CA LEU A 249 1.26 25.90 24.34
C LEU A 249 2.33 24.93 23.74
N GLU A 250 3.22 25.58 22.98
CA GLU A 250 4.70 25.48 22.91
C GLU A 250 5.41 24.24 22.33
N GLY A 251 6.12 24.51 21.23
CA GLY A 251 7.59 24.34 21.17
C GLY A 251 8.16 22.95 20.88
N ALA A 252 8.70 22.75 19.66
CA ALA A 252 10.07 22.27 19.44
C ALA A 252 10.31 21.87 17.97
N ALA A 253 11.13 22.67 17.28
CA ALA A 253 11.78 22.29 16.04
C ALA A 253 12.85 21.21 16.31
N LYS A 254 12.75 20.02 15.68
CA LYS A 254 13.87 19.07 15.53
C LYS A 254 13.85 18.32 14.18
N ARG A 255 14.62 18.89 13.25
CA ARG A 255 15.57 18.33 12.25
C ARG A 255 15.20 17.05 11.45
N PRO A 256 15.40 17.05 10.12
CA PRO A 256 15.23 15.87 9.27
C PRO A 256 16.32 14.83 9.55
N ARG A 257 15.89 13.60 9.83
CA ARG A 257 16.79 12.45 10.04
C ARG A 257 17.53 12.13 8.74
N GLY A 258 18.85 12.30 8.81
CA GLY A 258 19.79 11.92 7.76
C GLY A 258 19.63 10.47 7.36
N ARG A 259 19.48 10.26 6.06
CA ARG A 259 19.60 8.97 5.39
C ARG A 259 21.01 8.42 5.62
N PRO A 260 21.18 7.20 6.15
CA PRO A 260 22.51 6.58 6.24
C PRO A 260 23.08 6.41 4.84
N LYS A 261 24.19 7.10 4.55
CA LYS A 261 25.04 6.82 3.39
C LYS A 261 25.82 5.55 3.68
N GLY A 262 25.70 4.58 2.78
CA GLY A 262 26.71 3.54 2.58
C GLY A 262 26.29 2.15 3.02
N SER A 263 26.03 1.29 2.02
CA SER A 263 26.51 -0.08 2.06
C SER A 263 26.92 -0.48 0.65
N LYS A 264 28.20 -0.29 0.35
CA LYS A 264 28.91 -0.92 -0.77
C LYS A 264 29.48 -2.23 -0.24
N ASN A 265 28.85 -3.36 -0.54
CA ASN A 265 29.52 -4.66 -0.53
C ASN A 265 29.41 -5.21 -1.96
N ARG A 266 30.47 -5.00 -2.77
CA ARG A 266 31.57 -5.93 -3.02
C ARG A 266 31.10 -7.19 -3.75
N SER A 267 31.25 -7.14 -5.07
CA SER A 267 31.49 -8.28 -5.93
C SER A 267 32.75 -9.05 -5.50
N LYS A 268 32.56 -10.34 -5.22
CA LYS A 268 33.55 -11.41 -5.21
C LYS A 268 32.70 -12.64 -5.55
N GLY A 269 32.63 -13.11 -6.79
CA GLY A 269 33.73 -13.63 -7.58
C GLY A 269 33.79 -15.12 -7.26
N ASP A 270 33.34 -15.95 -8.19
CA ASP A 270 33.87 -17.30 -8.31
C ASP A 270 33.98 -17.67 -9.79
N ALA A 271 35.20 -18.06 -10.13
CA ALA A 271 35.60 -18.65 -11.37
C ALA A 271 35.67 -20.17 -11.14
N ALA A 272 34.98 -20.92 -11.99
CA ALA A 272 35.33 -22.26 -12.45
C ALA A 272 34.53 -22.54 -13.71
#